data_AF-A0AAP5BJA2-F1
#
_entry.id   AF-A0AAP5BJA2-F1
#
_cell.length_a   1.000
_cell.length_b   1.000
_cell.length_c   1.000
_cell.angle_alpha   90.00
_cell.angle_beta   90.00
_cell.angle_gamma   90.00
#
_symmetry.space_group_name_H-M   'P 1'
#
loop_
_entity.id
_entity.type
_entity.pdbx_description
1 polymer ?
#
loop_
_entity_poly.entity_id
_entity_poly.type
_entity_poly.pdbx_seq_one_letter_code
_entity_poly.pdbx_strand_id
1 'polypeptide(L)'
;MENEAKAVLLVRTPAAAGAANLEKRKEQSRAYARENGLTVIKVISGFEDCPLHESSLFDEALNWIDEQSEKITIVSHSDFYGGDSEIYEKYKNLIKQQKVQLENYTHPCFSEPSNDHIKIWRYLTLPKFIDLLHSKALFLTRADLLRGDDKSEGTSHTNAGRAAIKALGEIAAINGELPFPNQPGITVAQMFNMLTQSDRAQEEMLKRYFVNCWHMNEHENFAMWKIYSEPFGVCIQSTYDSLTNCFNDGEYGFYRKTNRVYVGEVSYVDWDNYIIPANNGFWPIMHKKREFTYERELRCVVWDFKKSVVKVGVDLERLVHKVYINPYTPTWFHQVISSICSKYGLGEERIIQSSLM
;
A
#
# COMPACT_ATOMS: atom_id res chain seq x y z
N MET A 1 -4.85 21.09 -29.07
CA MET A 1 -4.09 19.96 -28.53
C MET A 1 -3.72 20.37 -27.12
N GLU A 2 -4.37 19.81 -26.10
CA GLU A 2 -3.92 20.00 -24.72
C GLU A 2 -2.47 19.52 -24.65
N ASN A 3 -1.60 20.33 -24.06
CA ASN A 3 -0.19 20.01 -23.97
C ASN A 3 -0.03 18.82 -23.01
N GLU A 4 0.20 17.63 -23.55
CA GLU A 4 0.30 16.41 -22.77
C GLU A 4 1.49 16.51 -21.80
N ALA A 5 1.28 16.20 -20.53
CA ALA A 5 2.30 16.39 -19.51
C ALA A 5 3.49 15.44 -19.76
N LYS A 6 4.70 15.99 -19.81
CA LYS A 6 5.90 15.23 -20.13
C LYS A 6 6.58 14.67 -18.89
N ALA A 7 7.14 13.46 -19.02
CA ALA A 7 7.85 12.80 -17.93
C ALA A 7 9.23 12.25 -18.31
N VAL A 8 10.15 12.40 -17.35
CA VAL A 8 11.42 11.67 -17.29
C VAL A 8 11.25 10.58 -16.23
N LEU A 9 11.50 9.32 -16.60
CA LEU A 9 11.56 8.26 -15.59
C LEU A 9 12.98 8.23 -15.01
N LEU A 10 13.10 8.44 -13.71
CA LEU A 10 14.35 8.27 -12.96
C LEU A 10 14.27 6.96 -12.20
N VAL A 11 14.91 5.91 -12.72
CA VAL A 11 14.79 4.55 -12.20
C VAL A 11 16.12 4.09 -11.63
N ARG A 12 16.22 4.03 -10.31
CA ARG A 12 17.45 3.75 -9.58
C ARG A 12 17.25 2.56 -8.66
N THR A 13 18.22 1.67 -8.59
CA THR A 13 18.19 0.50 -7.70
C THR A 13 19.58 0.22 -7.15
N PRO A 14 19.75 -0.31 -5.93
CA PRO A 14 21.05 -0.79 -5.47
C PRO A 14 21.62 -1.85 -6.41
N ALA A 15 22.95 -1.91 -6.56
CA ALA A 15 23.61 -2.88 -7.43
C ALA A 15 23.24 -4.34 -7.09
N ALA A 16 23.03 -4.62 -5.80
CA ALA A 16 22.62 -5.94 -5.29
C ALA A 16 21.23 -6.39 -5.78
N ALA A 17 20.36 -5.47 -6.20
CA ALA A 17 19.03 -5.81 -6.73
C ALA A 17 19.09 -6.41 -8.15
N GLY A 18 20.17 -6.16 -8.88
CA GLY A 18 20.41 -6.72 -10.22
C GLY A 18 19.58 -6.12 -11.35
N ALA A 19 19.95 -6.45 -12.59
CA ALA A 19 19.35 -5.89 -13.80
C ALA A 19 17.86 -6.22 -13.98
N ALA A 20 17.42 -7.40 -13.54
CA ALA A 20 16.02 -7.79 -13.63
C ALA A 20 15.11 -6.87 -12.78
N ASN A 21 15.56 -6.48 -11.59
CA ASN A 21 14.84 -5.53 -10.76
C ASN A 21 14.78 -4.14 -11.39
N LEU A 22 15.90 -3.70 -11.99
CA LEU A 22 15.97 -2.41 -12.68
C LEU A 22 14.98 -2.32 -13.86
N GLU A 23 14.94 -3.35 -14.71
CA GLU A 23 13.98 -3.39 -15.84
C GLU A 23 12.53 -3.44 -15.36
N LYS A 24 12.25 -4.25 -14.35
CA LYS A 24 10.94 -4.28 -13.72
C LYS A 24 10.51 -2.90 -13.19
N ARG A 25 11.40 -2.19 -12.50
CA ARG A 25 11.11 -0.83 -11.99
C ARG A 25 10.86 0.17 -13.13
N LYS A 26 11.49 -0.01 -14.30
CA LYS A 26 11.16 0.78 -15.51
C LYS A 26 9.75 0.49 -15.99
N GLU A 27 9.36 -0.78 -16.08
CA GLU A 27 8.01 -1.17 -16.50
C GLU A 27 6.93 -0.60 -15.57
N GLN A 28 7.13 -0.72 -14.26
CA GLN A 28 6.23 -0.15 -13.25
C GLN A 28 6.13 1.38 -13.36
N SER A 29 7.26 2.06 -13.55
CA SER A 29 7.28 3.53 -13.73
C SER A 29 6.60 3.96 -15.03
N ARG A 30 6.68 3.15 -16.10
CA ARG A 30 5.91 3.37 -17.34
C ARG A 30 4.42 3.16 -17.15
N ALA A 31 4.02 2.15 -16.38
CA ALA A 31 2.62 1.92 -16.04
C ALA A 31 2.04 3.11 -15.27
N TYR A 32 2.78 3.63 -14.29
CA TYR A 32 2.45 4.88 -13.59
C TYR A 32 2.33 6.08 -14.50
N ALA A 33 3.32 6.30 -15.38
CA ALA A 33 3.24 7.41 -16.32
C ALA A 33 1.98 7.33 -17.20
N ARG A 34 1.70 6.15 -17.75
CA ARG A 34 0.53 5.91 -18.60
C ARG A 34 -0.80 6.14 -17.87
N GLU A 35 -0.96 5.62 -16.65
CA GLU A 35 -2.20 5.77 -15.88
C GLU A 35 -2.47 7.21 -15.43
N ASN A 36 -1.44 8.06 -15.43
CA ASN A 36 -1.54 9.46 -15.02
C ASN A 36 -1.42 10.45 -16.19
N GLY A 37 -1.55 9.97 -17.43
CA GLY A 37 -1.52 10.84 -18.62
C GLY A 37 -0.18 11.53 -18.84
N LEU A 38 0.92 10.88 -18.43
CA LEU A 38 2.28 11.37 -18.61
C LEU A 38 2.92 10.71 -19.84
N THR A 39 3.38 11.53 -20.78
CA THR A 39 4.16 11.06 -21.92
C THR A 39 5.63 10.95 -21.56
N VAL A 40 6.12 9.71 -21.52
CA VAL A 40 7.53 9.43 -21.20
C VAL A 40 8.41 9.80 -22.38
N ILE A 41 9.24 10.83 -22.18
CA ILE A 41 10.15 11.35 -23.21
C ILE A 41 11.61 10.95 -23.00
N LYS A 42 11.97 10.54 -21.78
CA LYS A 42 13.32 10.08 -21.44
C LYS A 42 13.26 9.10 -20.27
N VAL A 43 14.18 8.14 -20.27
CA VAL A 43 14.42 7.24 -19.14
C VAL A 43 15.88 7.33 -18.77
N ILE A 44 16.14 7.72 -17.53
CA ILE A 44 17.45 7.76 -16.91
C ILE A 44 17.44 6.68 -15.84
N SER A 45 18.35 5.73 -15.94
CA SER A 45 18.33 4.57 -15.06
C SER A 45 19.71 4.01 -14.82
N GLY A 46 19.94 3.47 -13.63
CA GLY A 46 21.20 2.83 -13.29
C GLY A 46 21.22 2.33 -11.86
N PHE A 47 22.40 1.86 -11.46
CA PHE A 47 22.62 1.33 -10.13
C PHE A 47 23.20 2.39 -9.21
N GLU A 48 22.41 2.85 -8.24
CA GLU A 48 22.82 3.79 -7.21
C GLU A 48 22.16 3.40 -5.89
N ASP A 49 22.91 3.53 -4.80
CA ASP A 49 22.45 3.30 -3.42
C ASP A 49 22.84 4.50 -2.56
N CYS A 50 22.45 5.69 -3.01
CA CYS A 50 22.70 6.95 -2.35
C CYS A 50 21.40 7.79 -2.28
N PRO A 51 21.31 8.73 -1.31
CA PRO A 51 20.25 9.72 -1.28
C PRO A 51 20.09 10.43 -2.63
N LEU A 52 18.86 10.83 -2.98
CA LEU A 52 18.59 11.44 -4.29
C LEU A 52 19.45 12.69 -4.53
N HIS A 53 19.73 13.47 -3.49
CA HIS A 53 20.55 14.67 -3.58
C HIS A 53 22.06 14.41 -3.77
N GLU A 54 22.49 13.16 -3.82
CA GLU A 54 23.88 12.73 -4.11
C GLU A 54 23.96 11.90 -5.40
N SER A 55 22.83 11.79 -6.11
CA SER A 55 22.66 10.94 -7.28
C SER A 55 23.21 11.59 -8.54
N SER A 56 24.13 10.89 -9.21
CA SER A 56 24.62 11.31 -10.53
C SER A 56 23.52 11.23 -11.59
N LEU A 57 22.64 10.22 -11.49
CA LEU A 57 21.49 10.06 -12.37
C LEU A 57 20.45 11.17 -12.19
N PHE A 58 20.22 11.61 -10.96
CA PHE A 58 19.34 12.75 -10.71
C PHE A 58 19.96 14.04 -11.23
N ASP A 59 21.27 14.24 -11.05
CA ASP A 59 21.95 15.41 -11.61
C ASP A 59 21.87 15.42 -13.15
N GLU A 60 22.07 14.28 -13.81
CA GLU A 60 21.83 14.11 -15.24
C GLU A 60 20.41 14.52 -15.63
N ALA A 61 19.41 14.06 -14.88
CA ALA A 61 18.01 14.41 -15.11
C ALA A 61 17.77 15.92 -14.99
N LEU A 62 18.29 16.56 -13.94
CA LEU A 62 18.13 18.00 -13.71
C LEU A 62 18.85 18.83 -14.79
N ASN A 63 20.05 18.45 -15.19
CA ASN A 63 20.80 19.12 -16.27
C ASN A 63 20.02 19.06 -17.58
N TRP A 64 19.51 17.88 -17.92
CA TRP A 64 18.71 17.71 -19.13
C TRP A 64 17.38 18.50 -19.07
N ILE A 65 16.74 18.58 -17.90
CA ILE A 65 15.51 19.35 -17.69
C ILE A 65 15.74 20.85 -17.79
N ASP A 66 16.89 21.36 -17.34
CA ASP A 66 17.19 22.80 -17.39
C ASP A 66 17.24 23.32 -18.84
N GLU A 67 17.61 22.47 -19.80
CA GLU A 67 17.61 22.76 -21.23
C GLU A 67 16.22 22.74 -21.88
N GLN A 68 15.19 22.23 -21.18
CA GLN A 68 13.83 22.15 -21.72
C GLN A 68 13.05 23.45 -21.51
N SER A 69 12.21 23.79 -22.48
CA SER A 69 11.32 24.95 -22.42
C SER A 69 10.03 24.69 -21.62
N GLU A 70 9.67 23.43 -21.43
CA GLU A 70 8.43 23.01 -20.78
C GLU A 70 8.69 22.39 -19.41
N LYS A 71 7.68 22.42 -18.54
CA LYS A 71 7.73 21.75 -17.25
C LYS A 71 7.78 20.24 -17.42
N ILE A 72 8.75 19.59 -16.76
CA ILE A 72 8.95 18.15 -16.78
C ILE A 72 8.60 17.53 -15.42
N THR A 73 7.90 16.39 -15.46
CA THR A 73 7.69 15.55 -14.29
C THR A 73 8.77 14.49 -14.21
N ILE A 74 9.51 14.43 -13.10
CA ILE A 74 10.37 13.29 -12.80
C ILE A 74 9.52 12.26 -12.07
N VAL A 75 9.40 11.05 -12.62
CA VAL A 75 8.77 9.91 -11.95
C VAL A 75 9.87 9.07 -11.32
N SER A 76 9.81 8.87 -10.00
CA SER A 76 10.83 8.17 -9.22
C SER A 76 10.23 7.10 -8.29
N HIS A 77 11.09 6.18 -7.84
CA HIS A 77 10.71 5.11 -6.92
C HIS A 77 11.24 5.42 -5.51
N SER A 78 10.34 5.79 -4.59
CA SER A 78 10.61 5.95 -3.16
C SER A 78 11.76 6.90 -2.78
N ASP A 79 11.94 8.00 -3.52
CA ASP A 79 13.10 8.88 -3.33
C ASP A 79 12.83 10.02 -2.34
N PHE A 80 13.69 10.14 -1.33
CA PHE A 80 13.72 11.32 -0.46
C PHE A 80 14.53 12.43 -1.14
N TYR A 81 13.89 13.59 -1.34
CA TYR A 81 14.44 14.70 -2.10
C TYR A 81 14.93 15.86 -1.23
N GLY A 82 15.37 15.62 0.02
CA GLY A 82 15.95 16.65 0.88
C GLY A 82 17.40 16.35 1.24
N GLY A 83 18.17 17.36 1.61
CA GLY A 83 19.57 17.25 2.01
C GLY A 83 20.32 18.56 1.76
N ASP A 84 21.61 18.62 2.07
CA ASP A 84 22.46 19.78 1.80
C ASP A 84 23.49 19.40 0.72
N SER A 85 23.17 19.70 -0.54
CA SER A 85 24.06 19.45 -1.68
C SER A 85 23.80 20.40 -2.85
N GLU A 86 24.77 20.51 -3.76
CA GLU A 86 24.64 21.29 -5.01
C GLU A 86 23.49 20.78 -5.90
N ILE A 87 23.28 19.46 -5.93
CA ILE A 87 22.20 18.83 -6.69
C ILE A 87 20.84 19.24 -6.11
N TYR A 88 20.70 19.29 -4.79
CA TYR A 88 19.46 19.74 -4.17
C TYR A 88 19.20 21.24 -4.37
N GLU A 89 20.24 22.07 -4.30
CA GLU A 89 20.12 23.50 -4.65
C GLU A 89 19.66 23.69 -6.10
N LYS A 90 20.22 22.92 -7.03
CA LYS A 90 19.78 22.90 -8.44
C LYS A 90 18.31 22.53 -8.57
N TYR A 91 17.88 21.44 -7.92
CA TYR A 91 16.48 21.03 -7.89
C TYR A 91 15.55 22.12 -7.33
N LYS A 92 15.91 22.73 -6.19
CA LYS A 92 15.14 23.85 -5.60
C LYS A 92 15.03 25.04 -6.56
N ASN A 93 16.08 25.36 -7.29
CA ASN A 93 16.06 26.44 -8.27
C ASN A 93 15.12 26.11 -9.45
N LEU A 94 15.16 24.87 -9.97
CA LEU A 94 14.26 24.43 -11.03
C LEU A 94 12.79 24.39 -10.58
N ILE A 95 12.50 24.02 -9.33
CA ILE A 95 11.14 24.12 -8.76
C ILE A 95 10.67 25.58 -8.71
N LYS A 96 11.52 26.50 -8.23
CA LYS A 96 11.20 27.95 -8.16
C LYS A 96 10.89 28.52 -9.55
N GLN A 97 11.56 28.00 -10.58
CA GLN A 97 11.32 28.35 -11.99
C GLN A 97 10.14 27.59 -12.61
N GLN A 98 9.47 26.71 -11.87
CA GLN A 98 8.38 25.83 -12.35
C GLN A 98 8.80 24.89 -13.50
N LYS A 99 10.09 24.59 -13.64
CA LYS A 99 10.61 23.69 -14.68
C LYS A 99 10.47 22.21 -14.33
N VAL A 100 10.41 21.87 -13.05
CA VAL A 100 10.39 20.47 -12.59
C VAL A 100 9.37 20.24 -11.49
N GLN A 101 8.82 19.03 -11.46
CA GLN A 101 8.17 18.45 -10.29
C GLN A 101 8.61 16.99 -10.15
N LEU A 102 8.65 16.49 -8.92
CA LEU A 102 8.95 15.09 -8.63
C LEU A 102 7.69 14.36 -8.18
N GLU A 103 7.46 13.19 -8.76
CA GLU A 103 6.38 12.28 -8.37
C GLU A 103 6.98 10.93 -7.95
N ASN A 104 6.95 10.67 -6.64
CA ASN A 104 7.21 9.34 -6.12
C ASN A 104 5.97 8.48 -6.34
N TYR A 105 6.13 7.41 -7.10
CA TYR A 105 5.00 6.52 -7.32
C TYR A 105 4.77 5.57 -6.14
N THR A 106 5.67 5.41 -5.17
CA THR A 106 5.41 4.59 -3.97
C THR A 106 4.96 5.45 -2.80
N HIS A 107 4.49 4.81 -1.73
CA HIS A 107 4.09 5.49 -0.51
C HIS A 107 4.77 4.84 0.70
N PRO A 108 5.37 5.61 1.63
CA PRO A 108 6.21 5.07 2.70
C PRO A 108 5.50 4.10 3.64
N CYS A 109 4.16 4.19 3.75
CA CYS A 109 3.37 3.29 4.57
C CYS A 109 3.05 1.93 3.96
N PHE A 110 3.40 1.74 2.69
CA PHE A 110 3.05 0.55 1.93
C PHE A 110 4.33 -0.07 1.39
N SER A 111 5.11 -0.66 2.31
CA SER A 111 6.29 -1.43 1.97
C SER A 111 5.89 -2.57 1.04
N GLU A 112 6.58 -2.68 -0.09
CA GLU A 112 6.37 -3.76 -1.04
C GLU A 112 7.14 -5.01 -0.57
N PRO A 113 6.62 -6.22 -0.81
CA PRO A 113 7.38 -7.44 -0.58
C PRO A 113 8.70 -7.44 -1.37
N SER A 114 9.74 -8.05 -0.81
CA SER A 114 11.03 -8.18 -1.49
C SER A 114 10.99 -9.06 -2.75
N ASN A 115 9.98 -9.93 -2.85
CA ASN A 115 9.74 -10.79 -3.99
C ASN A 115 8.31 -10.63 -4.49
N ASP A 116 8.11 -10.04 -5.66
CA ASP A 116 6.78 -9.82 -6.25
C ASP A 116 6.07 -11.12 -6.68
N HIS A 117 6.82 -12.21 -6.82
CA HIS A 117 6.26 -13.53 -7.09
C HIS A 117 5.93 -14.30 -5.80
N ILE A 118 6.06 -13.68 -4.62
CA ILE A 118 5.61 -14.26 -3.37
C ILE A 118 4.13 -14.63 -3.50
N LYS A 119 3.79 -15.85 -3.08
CA LYS A 119 2.41 -16.32 -3.09
C LYS A 119 1.62 -15.60 -2.02
N ILE A 120 0.42 -15.19 -2.40
CA ILE A 120 -0.55 -14.56 -1.51
C ILE A 120 -1.86 -15.33 -1.57
N TRP A 121 -2.54 -15.41 -0.43
CA TRP A 121 -3.68 -16.29 -0.26
C TRP A 121 -4.86 -15.52 0.32
N ARG A 122 -6.05 -15.70 -0.26
CA ARG A 122 -7.29 -15.10 0.22
C ARG A 122 -8.35 -16.16 0.44
N TYR A 123 -8.59 -16.44 1.70
CA TYR A 123 -9.58 -17.38 2.18
C TYR A 123 -10.96 -16.72 2.19
N LEU A 124 -11.93 -17.39 1.58
CA LEU A 124 -13.28 -16.87 1.36
C LEU A 124 -14.32 -17.94 1.67
N THR A 125 -15.44 -17.50 2.24
CA THR A 125 -16.68 -18.28 2.23
C THR A 125 -17.24 -18.33 0.80
N LEU A 126 -18.04 -19.37 0.49
CA LEU A 126 -18.64 -19.51 -0.84
C LEU A 126 -19.40 -18.25 -1.31
N PRO A 127 -20.24 -17.56 -0.49
CA PRO A 127 -20.92 -16.34 -0.94
C PRO A 127 -19.96 -15.22 -1.35
N LYS A 128 -18.87 -15.02 -0.61
CA LYS A 128 -17.85 -13.99 -0.92
C LYS A 128 -17.09 -14.33 -2.19
N PHE A 129 -16.81 -15.62 -2.43
CA PHE A 129 -16.19 -16.08 -3.67
C PHE A 129 -17.10 -15.85 -4.87
N ILE A 130 -18.39 -16.19 -4.76
CA ILE A 130 -19.37 -15.94 -5.83
C ILE A 130 -19.50 -14.44 -6.10
N ASP A 131 -19.54 -13.58 -5.08
CA ASP A 131 -19.59 -12.13 -5.25
C ASP A 131 -18.37 -11.60 -6.02
N LEU A 132 -17.16 -12.07 -5.69
CA LEU A 132 -15.94 -11.72 -6.41
C LEU A 132 -16.01 -12.15 -7.88
N LEU A 133 -16.39 -13.40 -8.17
CA LEU A 133 -16.46 -13.90 -9.55
C LEU A 133 -17.53 -13.17 -10.37
N HIS A 134 -18.68 -12.92 -9.76
CA HIS A 134 -19.81 -12.27 -10.42
C HIS A 134 -19.54 -10.79 -10.69
N SER A 135 -19.10 -10.06 -9.66
CA SER A 135 -18.83 -8.62 -9.77
C SER A 135 -17.50 -8.31 -10.44
N LYS A 136 -16.61 -9.30 -10.57
CA LYS A 136 -15.21 -9.12 -11.01
C LYS A 136 -14.53 -7.99 -10.25
N ALA A 137 -14.77 -7.92 -8.95
CA ALA A 137 -14.29 -6.83 -8.11
C ALA A 137 -13.90 -7.31 -6.72
N LEU A 138 -12.80 -6.78 -6.19
CA LEU A 138 -12.43 -6.96 -4.79
C LEU A 138 -13.28 -6.03 -3.94
N PHE A 139 -14.04 -6.59 -3.01
CA PHE A 139 -14.68 -5.83 -1.94
C PHE A 139 -13.64 -5.42 -0.89
N LEU A 140 -13.62 -4.13 -0.53
CA LEU A 140 -12.76 -3.59 0.51
C LEU A 140 -13.63 -3.23 1.73
N THR A 141 -13.33 -3.83 2.87
CA THR A 141 -14.03 -3.63 4.14
C THR A 141 -13.61 -2.31 4.77
N ARG A 142 -14.54 -1.54 5.32
CA ARG A 142 -14.18 -0.33 6.09
C ARG A 142 -13.29 -0.69 7.27
N ALA A 143 -12.23 0.08 7.50
CA ALA A 143 -11.22 -0.24 8.53
C ALA A 143 -11.81 -0.26 9.94
N ASP A 144 -12.84 0.54 10.24
CA ASP A 144 -13.49 0.54 11.56
C ASP A 144 -14.17 -0.80 11.89
N LEU A 145 -14.57 -1.57 10.88
CA LEU A 145 -15.20 -2.88 11.05
C LEU A 145 -14.21 -4.02 11.32
N LEU A 146 -12.90 -3.78 11.17
CA LEU A 146 -11.86 -4.77 11.46
C LEU A 146 -11.61 -4.92 12.98
N ARG A 147 -12.12 -3.98 13.79
CA ARG A 147 -11.90 -3.92 15.25
C ARG A 147 -12.69 -4.95 16.07
N GLY A 148 -13.41 -5.86 15.41
CA GLY A 148 -14.25 -6.87 16.07
C GLY A 148 -13.44 -7.78 16.99
N ASP A 149 -12.32 -8.32 16.47
CA ASP A 149 -11.46 -9.26 17.19
C ASP A 149 -10.26 -8.58 17.87
N ASP A 150 -9.79 -7.44 17.32
CA ASP A 150 -8.74 -6.62 17.92
C ASP A 150 -9.15 -5.15 18.03
N LYS A 151 -9.46 -4.71 19.25
CA LYS A 151 -9.80 -3.30 19.52
C LYS A 151 -8.66 -2.32 19.23
N SER A 152 -7.42 -2.80 19.15
CA SER A 152 -6.26 -1.96 18.84
C SER A 152 -6.05 -1.71 17.36
N GLU A 153 -6.70 -2.49 16.49
CA GLU A 153 -6.60 -2.32 15.06
C GLU A 153 -7.12 -0.93 14.64
N GLY A 154 -6.33 -0.19 13.85
CA GLY A 154 -6.68 1.15 13.41
C GLY A 154 -6.42 2.27 14.44
N THR A 155 -5.81 1.98 15.60
CA THR A 155 -5.50 3.00 16.61
C THR A 155 -4.17 3.72 16.35
N SER A 156 -4.10 5.02 16.67
CA SER A 156 -2.89 5.84 16.45
C SER A 156 -1.83 5.64 17.52
N HIS A 157 -2.24 5.08 18.66
CA HIS A 157 -1.40 5.00 19.84
C HIS A 157 -1.36 3.57 20.36
N THR A 158 -0.14 3.09 20.49
CA THR A 158 0.24 1.92 21.27
C THR A 158 0.14 2.21 22.77
N ASN A 159 0.48 1.24 23.63
CA ASN A 159 0.57 1.49 25.07
C ASN A 159 1.70 2.48 25.39
N ALA A 160 2.86 2.38 24.73
CA ALA A 160 3.94 3.37 24.83
C ALA A 160 3.48 4.77 24.42
N GLY A 161 2.77 4.88 23.29
CA GLY A 161 2.25 6.17 22.81
C GLY A 161 1.28 6.80 23.81
N ARG A 162 0.34 6.01 24.37
CA ARG A 162 -0.57 6.47 25.43
C ARG A 162 0.17 6.91 26.68
N ALA A 163 1.18 6.16 27.11
CA ALA A 163 2.00 6.53 28.27
C ALA A 163 2.76 7.85 28.03
N ALA A 164 3.32 8.04 26.83
CA ALA A 164 3.99 9.28 26.45
C ALA A 164 3.03 10.48 26.44
N ILE A 165 1.82 10.32 25.91
CA ILE A 165 0.77 11.37 25.94
C ILE A 165 0.38 11.70 27.38
N LYS A 166 0.23 10.70 28.25
CA LYS A 166 -0.07 10.92 29.67
C LYS A 166 1.04 11.74 30.35
N ALA A 167 2.30 11.35 30.17
CA ALA A 167 3.44 12.10 30.71
C ALA A 167 3.50 13.53 30.17
N LEU A 168 3.21 13.71 28.87
CA LEU A 168 3.12 15.04 28.27
C LEU A 168 2.00 15.88 28.90
N GLY A 169 0.87 15.28 29.25
CA GLY A 169 -0.23 15.95 29.95
C GLY A 169 0.17 16.46 31.34
N GLU A 170 0.95 15.68 32.09
CA GLU A 170 1.51 16.09 33.39
C GLU A 170 2.47 17.28 33.24
N ILE A 171 3.32 17.26 32.20
CA ILE A 171 4.20 18.40 31.88
C ILE A 171 3.38 19.61 31.42
N ALA A 172 2.35 19.41 30.60
CA ALA A 172 1.48 20.49 30.12
C ALA A 172 0.73 21.19 31.26
N ALA A 173 0.40 20.48 32.34
CA ALA A 173 -0.24 21.08 33.52
C ALA A 173 0.69 22.03 34.29
N ILE A 174 2.01 21.83 34.21
CA ILE A 174 3.01 22.63 34.92
C ILE A 174 3.63 23.70 34.02
N ASN A 175 3.95 23.31 32.78
CA ASN A 175 4.77 24.05 31.81
C ASN A 175 4.05 24.26 30.48
N GLY A 176 2.71 24.30 30.48
CA GLY A 176 1.89 24.29 29.28
C GLY A 176 2.14 25.43 28.29
N GLU A 177 2.58 26.58 28.77
CA GLU A 177 2.89 27.76 27.94
C GLU A 177 4.31 27.73 27.35
N LEU A 178 5.19 26.85 27.82
CA LEU A 178 6.53 26.73 27.27
C LEU A 178 6.47 26.21 25.82
N PRO A 179 7.39 26.64 24.95
CA PRO A 179 7.53 26.08 23.62
C PRO A 179 7.88 24.59 23.67
N PHE A 180 7.32 23.80 22.77
CA PHE A 180 7.64 22.38 22.64
C PHE A 180 9.06 22.22 22.05
N PRO A 181 9.88 21.28 22.55
CA PRO A 181 11.23 21.07 22.06
C PRO A 181 11.28 20.88 20.54
N ASN A 182 12.21 21.58 19.87
CA ASN A 182 12.39 21.58 18.42
C ASN A 182 11.16 22.07 17.60
N GLN A 183 10.14 22.60 18.25
CA GLN A 183 8.95 23.20 17.63
C GLN A 183 8.54 24.48 18.37
N PRO A 184 9.33 25.57 18.26
CA PRO A 184 9.11 26.78 19.05
C PRO A 184 7.77 27.48 18.77
N GLY A 185 7.10 27.15 17.67
CA GLY A 185 5.78 27.71 17.30
C GLY A 185 4.58 27.01 17.94
N ILE A 186 4.78 25.96 18.75
CA ILE A 186 3.71 25.20 19.40
C ILE A 186 4.06 25.06 20.88
N THR A 187 3.11 25.35 21.77
CA THR A 187 3.34 25.16 23.22
C THR A 187 3.14 23.69 23.64
N VAL A 188 3.67 23.32 24.80
CA VAL A 188 3.47 21.98 25.36
C VAL A 188 1.98 21.63 25.50
N ALA A 189 1.16 22.58 25.98
CA ALA A 189 -0.29 22.37 26.11
C ALA A 189 -0.98 22.23 24.75
N GLN A 190 -0.57 23.01 23.74
CA GLN A 190 -1.12 22.88 22.39
C GLN A 190 -0.79 21.52 21.77
N MET A 191 0.45 21.04 21.92
CA MET A 191 0.85 19.71 21.47
C MET A 191 0.03 18.59 22.15
N PHE A 192 -0.12 18.66 23.47
CA PHE A 192 -0.95 17.71 24.21
C PHE A 192 -2.40 17.70 23.72
N ASN A 193 -3.00 18.87 23.48
CA ASN A 193 -4.34 18.98 22.94
C ASN A 193 -4.46 18.37 21.53
N MET A 194 -3.47 18.57 20.65
CA MET A 194 -3.47 17.96 19.31
C MET A 194 -3.43 16.43 19.37
N LEU A 195 -2.63 15.86 20.29
CA LEU A 195 -2.53 14.41 20.46
C LEU A 195 -3.78 13.79 21.10
N THR A 196 -4.50 14.53 21.96
CA THR A 196 -5.65 14.01 22.72
C THR A 196 -7.02 14.29 22.08
N GLN A 197 -7.19 15.34 21.27
CA GLN A 197 -8.44 15.61 20.54
C GLN A 197 -8.70 14.60 19.40
N SER A 198 -7.80 13.64 19.20
CA SER A 198 -7.69 12.81 18.01
C SER A 198 -8.55 11.55 18.00
N ASP A 199 -8.99 11.01 19.15
CA ASP A 199 -9.63 9.68 19.18
C ASP A 199 -10.96 9.60 18.39
N ARG A 200 -11.87 10.57 18.59
CA ARG A 200 -13.14 10.59 17.83
C ARG A 200 -12.92 10.91 16.35
N ALA A 201 -12.02 11.84 16.05
CA ALA A 201 -11.68 12.19 14.67
C ALA A 201 -11.04 10.99 13.96
N GLN A 202 -10.22 10.21 14.66
CA GLN A 202 -9.64 8.97 14.19
C GLN A 202 -10.71 7.91 13.91
N GLU A 203 -11.68 7.73 14.81
CA GLU A 203 -12.77 6.77 14.56
C GLU A 203 -13.57 7.11 13.31
N GLU A 204 -13.88 8.39 13.08
CA GLU A 204 -14.50 8.83 11.82
C GLU A 204 -13.56 8.68 10.62
N MET A 205 -12.25 8.85 10.84
CA MET A 205 -11.25 8.69 9.79
C MET A 205 -11.16 7.22 9.33
N LEU A 206 -11.25 6.26 10.25
CA LEU A 206 -11.25 4.82 9.94
C LEU A 206 -12.39 4.41 9.01
N LYS A 207 -13.53 5.11 9.06
CA LYS A 207 -14.66 4.88 8.15
C LYS A 207 -14.38 5.25 6.70
N ARG A 208 -13.28 5.96 6.44
CA ARG A 208 -12.84 6.39 5.10
C ARG A 208 -11.72 5.54 4.53
N TYR A 209 -11.16 4.64 5.33
CA TYR A 209 -10.23 3.63 4.85
C TYR A 209 -10.99 2.36 4.52
N PHE A 210 -10.74 1.81 3.35
CA PHE A 210 -11.30 0.56 2.87
C PHE A 210 -10.16 -0.41 2.62
N VAL A 211 -10.23 -1.60 3.19
CA VAL A 211 -9.11 -2.55 3.29
C VAL A 211 -9.51 -3.93 2.76
N ASN A 212 -8.62 -4.55 1.99
CA ASN A 212 -8.71 -5.94 1.56
C ASN A 212 -7.37 -6.63 1.81
N CYS A 213 -7.36 -7.65 2.68
CA CYS A 213 -6.13 -8.29 3.15
C CYS A 213 -5.86 -9.63 2.46
N TRP A 214 -4.59 -9.93 2.22
CA TRP A 214 -4.10 -11.21 1.71
C TRP A 214 -3.06 -11.76 2.67
N HIS A 215 -2.98 -13.09 2.78
CA HIS A 215 -2.00 -13.78 3.61
C HIS A 215 -0.76 -14.11 2.77
N MET A 216 0.40 -13.56 3.09
CA MET A 216 1.64 -13.86 2.39
C MET A 216 2.26 -15.14 2.93
N ASN A 217 2.31 -16.21 2.11
CA ASN A 217 2.91 -17.47 2.53
C ASN A 217 3.27 -18.36 1.34
N GLU A 218 4.26 -19.24 1.47
CA GLU A 218 4.62 -20.17 0.39
C GLU A 218 3.63 -21.33 0.22
N HIS A 219 2.96 -21.69 1.31
CA HIS A 219 2.03 -22.81 1.42
C HIS A 219 0.71 -22.38 2.04
N GLU A 220 -0.32 -23.22 1.90
CA GLU A 220 -1.60 -23.05 2.58
C GLU A 220 -1.43 -23.03 4.11
N ASN A 221 -2.31 -22.29 4.79
CA ASN A 221 -2.33 -22.16 6.24
C ASN A 221 -3.62 -22.76 6.84
N PHE A 222 -3.46 -23.79 7.68
CA PHE A 222 -4.56 -24.47 8.37
C PHE A 222 -5.46 -23.53 9.20
N ALA A 223 -4.85 -22.62 9.98
CA ALA A 223 -5.59 -21.73 10.86
C ALA A 223 -6.49 -20.79 10.05
N MET A 224 -6.02 -20.33 8.89
CA MET A 224 -6.76 -19.44 8.01
C MET A 224 -8.01 -20.09 7.41
N TRP A 225 -7.95 -21.39 7.09
CA TRP A 225 -9.14 -22.15 6.67
C TRP A 225 -10.25 -22.09 7.74
N LYS A 226 -9.90 -22.32 9.01
CA LYS A 226 -10.85 -22.26 10.12
C LYS A 226 -11.40 -20.86 10.36
N ILE A 227 -10.56 -19.83 10.29
CA ILE A 227 -11.01 -18.47 10.62
C ILE A 227 -11.91 -17.89 9.51
N TYR A 228 -11.60 -18.14 8.23
CA TYR A 228 -12.15 -17.33 7.14
C TYR A 228 -13.09 -18.05 6.16
N SER A 229 -13.26 -19.37 6.26
CA SER A 229 -13.90 -20.16 5.18
C SER A 229 -14.94 -21.21 5.63
N GLU A 230 -15.26 -21.30 6.92
CA GLU A 230 -16.00 -22.45 7.48
C GLU A 230 -17.34 -22.79 6.81
N PRO A 231 -17.72 -24.09 6.82
CA PRO A 231 -16.92 -25.21 6.30
C PRO A 231 -16.89 -25.22 4.76
N PHE A 232 -17.79 -24.47 4.11
CA PHE A 232 -17.91 -24.38 2.66
C PHE A 232 -17.26 -23.10 2.14
N GLY A 233 -15.97 -23.19 1.87
CA GLY A 233 -15.20 -22.07 1.36
C GLY A 233 -14.07 -22.51 0.44
N VAL A 234 -13.43 -21.51 -0.13
CA VAL A 234 -12.29 -21.66 -1.03
C VAL A 234 -11.18 -20.72 -0.63
N CYS A 235 -10.00 -20.92 -1.18
CA CYS A 235 -8.89 -20.00 -1.05
C CYS A 235 -8.35 -19.67 -2.43
N ILE A 236 -8.23 -18.38 -2.73
CA ILE A 236 -7.59 -17.90 -3.94
C ILE A 236 -6.10 -17.77 -3.65
N GLN A 237 -5.29 -18.40 -4.48
CA GLN A 237 -3.86 -18.12 -4.55
C GLN A 237 -3.59 -17.14 -5.68
N SER A 238 -2.74 -16.16 -5.41
CA SER A 238 -2.21 -15.19 -6.37
C SER A 238 -0.74 -14.89 -6.05
N THR A 239 -0.18 -13.87 -6.68
CA THR A 239 1.11 -13.27 -6.32
C THR A 239 0.96 -11.75 -6.15
N TYR A 240 1.94 -11.11 -5.50
CA TYR A 240 1.95 -9.65 -5.35
C TYR A 240 1.92 -8.93 -6.71
N ASP A 241 2.72 -9.38 -7.69
CA ASP A 241 2.71 -8.83 -9.05
C ASP A 241 1.33 -8.93 -9.70
N SER A 242 0.69 -10.10 -9.62
CA SER A 242 -0.63 -10.30 -10.21
C SER A 242 -1.68 -9.44 -9.55
N LEU A 243 -1.65 -9.29 -8.22
CA LEU A 243 -2.58 -8.44 -7.48
C LEU A 243 -2.43 -6.95 -7.86
N THR A 244 -1.20 -6.42 -7.85
CA THR A 244 -0.95 -5.01 -8.16
C THR A 244 -1.28 -4.64 -9.60
N ASN A 245 -1.20 -5.60 -10.52
CA ASN A 245 -1.48 -5.37 -11.93
C ASN A 245 -2.83 -5.92 -12.43
N CYS A 246 -3.69 -6.48 -11.56
CA CYS A 246 -5.02 -6.97 -11.96
C CYS A 246 -6.10 -5.88 -11.96
N PHE A 247 -5.87 -4.74 -11.31
CA PHE A 247 -6.88 -3.69 -11.22
C PHE A 247 -7.19 -3.12 -12.61
N ASN A 248 -8.44 -3.27 -13.05
CA ASN A 248 -8.92 -2.82 -14.36
C ASN A 248 -10.10 -1.84 -14.22
N ASP A 249 -10.18 -1.19 -13.08
CA ASP A 249 -11.24 -0.27 -12.69
C ASP A 249 -11.05 1.12 -13.34
N GLY A 250 -12.17 1.72 -13.77
CA GLY A 250 -12.16 3.05 -14.37
C GLY A 250 -11.89 4.16 -13.36
N GLU A 251 -12.17 3.92 -12.09
CA GLU A 251 -12.08 4.89 -11.00
C GLU A 251 -10.84 4.67 -10.13
N TYR A 252 -10.55 3.42 -9.75
CA TYR A 252 -9.41 3.07 -8.90
C TYR A 252 -8.29 2.35 -9.66
N GLY A 253 -7.08 2.36 -9.10
CA GLY A 253 -5.94 1.61 -9.68
C GLY A 253 -4.68 1.72 -8.85
N PHE A 254 -3.75 0.76 -9.02
CA PHE A 254 -2.51 0.73 -8.23
C PHE A 254 -1.55 1.85 -8.62
N TYR A 255 -1.46 2.15 -9.91
CA TYR A 255 -0.55 3.17 -10.44
C TYR A 255 -1.22 4.54 -10.63
N ARG A 256 -2.48 4.72 -10.22
CA ARG A 256 -3.14 6.04 -10.25
C ARG A 256 -2.61 6.95 -9.14
N LYS A 257 -2.50 8.24 -9.44
CA LYS A 257 -2.19 9.29 -8.46
C LYS A 257 -3.40 9.66 -7.61
N THR A 258 -4.59 9.64 -8.20
CA THR A 258 -5.87 9.87 -7.51
C THR A 258 -6.66 8.56 -7.46
N ASN A 259 -7.48 8.37 -6.44
CA ASN A 259 -8.23 7.12 -6.23
C ASN A 259 -7.32 5.88 -6.27
N ARG A 260 -6.17 5.99 -5.62
CA ARG A 260 -5.17 4.94 -5.64
C ARG A 260 -5.59 3.75 -4.78
N VAL A 261 -5.30 2.55 -5.27
CA VAL A 261 -5.21 1.35 -4.43
C VAL A 261 -3.78 1.21 -3.95
N TYR A 262 -3.55 1.49 -2.68
CA TYR A 262 -2.25 1.25 -2.05
C TYR A 262 -2.12 -0.23 -1.70
N VAL A 263 -0.96 -0.83 -1.92
CA VAL A 263 -0.72 -2.24 -1.57
C VAL A 263 0.60 -2.38 -0.84
N GLY A 264 0.59 -2.91 0.37
CA GLY A 264 1.82 -3.09 1.14
C GLY A 264 1.69 -3.99 2.37
N GLU A 265 2.83 -4.38 2.92
CA GLU A 265 2.95 -5.25 4.08
C GLU A 265 2.57 -4.53 5.38
N VAL A 266 1.88 -5.24 6.28
CA VAL A 266 1.59 -4.74 7.63
C VAL A 266 2.83 -4.85 8.51
N SER A 267 3.11 -3.78 9.26
CA SER A 267 4.18 -3.73 10.26
C SER A 267 3.69 -4.25 11.61
N TYR A 268 4.31 -5.33 12.09
CA TYR A 268 3.99 -5.94 13.38
C TYR A 268 4.98 -5.44 14.43
N VAL A 269 4.47 -4.76 15.47
CA VAL A 269 5.30 -4.04 16.44
C VAL A 269 5.04 -4.48 17.87
N ASP A 270 6.05 -4.32 18.72
CA ASP A 270 5.89 -4.45 20.18
C ASP A 270 4.97 -3.34 20.67
N TRP A 271 3.73 -3.72 20.99
CA TRP A 271 2.67 -2.77 21.31
C TRP A 271 2.88 -2.04 22.64
N ASP A 272 3.76 -2.55 23.50
CA ASP A 272 4.06 -1.94 24.79
C ASP A 272 5.20 -0.93 24.72
N ASN A 273 6.10 -1.07 23.73
CA ASN A 273 7.33 -0.29 23.66
C ASN A 273 7.51 0.53 22.36
N TYR A 274 6.72 0.27 21.32
CA TYR A 274 6.82 0.97 20.04
C TYR A 274 5.94 2.22 20.00
N ILE A 275 6.38 3.30 19.37
CA ILE A 275 5.55 4.49 19.09
C ILE A 275 5.25 4.52 17.59
N ILE A 276 3.98 4.39 17.22
CA ILE A 276 3.54 4.58 15.84
C ILE A 276 3.83 6.03 15.42
N PRO A 277 4.53 6.27 14.30
CA PRO A 277 4.80 7.63 13.86
C PRO A 277 3.51 8.41 13.60
N ALA A 278 3.47 9.70 13.96
CA ALA A 278 2.29 10.55 13.76
C ALA A 278 2.30 11.32 12.43
N ASN A 279 3.32 11.14 11.60
CA ASN A 279 3.54 11.92 10.38
C ASN A 279 2.81 11.40 9.14
N ASN A 280 2.01 10.33 9.26
CA ASN A 280 1.22 9.80 8.15
C ASN A 280 -0.09 9.16 8.63
N GLY A 281 -1.20 9.48 7.94
CA GLY A 281 -2.53 9.00 8.29
C GLY A 281 -2.78 7.51 8.04
N PHE A 282 -1.93 6.84 7.25
CA PHE A 282 -2.04 5.41 6.98
C PHE A 282 -1.41 4.54 8.09
N TRP A 283 -0.56 5.10 8.94
CA TRP A 283 0.13 4.32 9.97
C TRP A 283 -0.79 3.53 10.91
N PRO A 284 -1.93 4.07 11.38
CA PRO A 284 -2.84 3.33 12.24
C PRO A 284 -3.41 2.05 11.63
N ILE A 285 -3.56 2.00 10.29
CA ILE A 285 -4.09 0.83 9.57
C ILE A 285 -3.00 -0.03 8.95
N MET A 286 -1.73 0.35 9.07
CA MET A 286 -0.58 -0.42 8.59
C MET A 286 0.31 -0.95 9.72
N HIS A 287 -0.07 -0.70 10.98
CA HIS A 287 0.57 -1.29 12.16
C HIS A 287 -0.40 -2.19 12.91
N LYS A 288 0.11 -3.32 13.39
CA LYS A 288 -0.63 -4.28 14.21
C LYS A 288 0.25 -4.81 15.34
N LYS A 289 -0.36 -5.34 16.40
CA LYS A 289 0.43 -5.93 17.50
C LYS A 289 1.20 -7.16 17.02
N ARG A 290 2.39 -7.40 17.59
CA ARG A 290 3.25 -8.54 17.26
C ARG A 290 2.55 -9.90 17.42
N GLU A 291 1.56 -10.02 18.30
CA GLU A 291 0.77 -11.24 18.50
C GLU A 291 0.06 -11.68 17.21
N PHE A 292 -0.22 -10.76 16.30
CA PHE A 292 -0.88 -11.03 15.02
C PHE A 292 0.10 -11.32 13.87
N THR A 293 1.40 -11.44 14.13
CA THR A 293 2.41 -11.69 13.08
C THR A 293 2.10 -12.94 12.23
N TYR A 294 1.40 -13.93 12.79
CA TYR A 294 0.97 -15.13 12.08
C TYR A 294 0.05 -14.86 10.88
N GLU A 295 -0.62 -13.70 10.84
CA GLU A 295 -1.50 -13.32 9.72
C GLU A 295 -0.72 -12.87 8.48
N ARG A 296 0.55 -12.44 8.61
CA ARG A 296 1.44 -12.01 7.51
C ARG A 296 0.70 -11.20 6.43
N GLU A 297 -0.01 -10.16 6.85
CA GLU A 297 -0.96 -9.44 6.01
C GLU A 297 -0.26 -8.58 4.95
N LEU A 298 -0.71 -8.73 3.70
CA LEU A 298 -0.56 -7.75 2.63
C LEU A 298 -1.91 -7.04 2.45
N ARG A 299 -1.97 -5.72 2.62
CA ARG A 299 -3.21 -4.95 2.55
C ARG A 299 -3.30 -4.17 1.25
N CYS A 300 -4.40 -4.34 0.53
CA CYS A 300 -4.90 -3.33 -0.39
C CYS A 300 -5.71 -2.30 0.40
N VAL A 301 -5.42 -1.02 0.23
CA VAL A 301 -6.09 0.08 0.92
C VAL A 301 -6.54 1.13 -0.08
N VAL A 302 -7.78 1.56 0.04
CA VAL A 302 -8.33 2.75 -0.63
C VAL A 302 -8.71 3.76 0.44
N TRP A 303 -8.34 5.03 0.22
CA TRP A 303 -8.73 6.15 1.07
C TRP A 303 -9.79 7.01 0.35
N ASP A 304 -11.05 6.90 0.76
CA ASP A 304 -12.19 7.51 0.07
C ASP A 304 -13.14 8.20 1.05
N PHE A 305 -13.36 9.50 0.83
CA PHE A 305 -14.22 10.34 1.68
C PHE A 305 -15.68 10.40 1.22
N LYS A 306 -15.97 9.94 0.00
CA LYS A 306 -17.28 10.07 -0.65
C LYS A 306 -18.10 8.80 -0.51
N LYS A 307 -17.44 7.63 -0.53
CA LYS A 307 -18.13 6.34 -0.51
C LYS A 307 -18.28 5.78 0.89
N SER A 308 -19.30 4.95 1.06
CA SER A 308 -19.55 4.12 2.25
C SER A 308 -19.23 2.64 2.02
N VAL A 309 -19.12 2.23 0.75
CA VAL A 309 -18.77 0.90 0.28
C VAL A 309 -17.85 1.04 -0.93
N VAL A 310 -16.74 0.30 -0.94
CA VAL A 310 -15.79 0.28 -2.04
C VAL A 310 -15.63 -1.14 -2.58
N LYS A 311 -15.84 -1.27 -3.89
CA LYS A 311 -15.45 -2.43 -4.69
C LYS A 311 -14.52 -1.91 -5.78
N VAL A 312 -13.41 -2.62 -6.00
CA VAL A 312 -12.45 -2.26 -7.05
C VAL A 312 -12.45 -3.36 -8.10
N GLY A 313 -12.73 -2.99 -9.35
CA GLY A 313 -12.69 -3.90 -10.50
C GLY A 313 -11.33 -4.56 -10.69
N VAL A 314 -11.36 -5.87 -10.99
CA VAL A 314 -10.18 -6.70 -11.22
C VAL A 314 -10.34 -7.60 -12.44
N ASP A 315 -9.21 -7.90 -13.09
CA ASP A 315 -9.08 -8.99 -14.05
C ASP A 315 -8.89 -10.32 -13.30
N LEU A 316 -9.92 -11.17 -13.34
CA LEU A 316 -9.89 -12.48 -12.68
C LEU A 316 -8.84 -13.42 -13.26
N GLU A 317 -8.57 -13.34 -14.56
CA GLU A 317 -7.62 -14.24 -15.23
C GLU A 317 -6.20 -13.99 -14.73
N ARG A 318 -5.88 -12.71 -14.51
CA ARG A 318 -4.62 -12.29 -13.91
C ARG A 318 -4.59 -12.52 -12.40
N LEU A 319 -5.67 -12.16 -11.68
CA LEU A 319 -5.71 -12.25 -10.22
C LEU A 319 -5.68 -13.70 -9.71
N VAL A 320 -6.46 -14.61 -10.30
CA VAL A 320 -6.74 -15.92 -9.72
C VAL A 320 -5.85 -16.98 -10.36
N HIS A 321 -4.67 -17.24 -9.79
CA HIS A 321 -3.81 -18.32 -10.30
C HIS A 321 -4.42 -19.69 -10.02
N LYS A 322 -4.85 -19.92 -8.78
CA LYS A 322 -5.43 -21.18 -8.33
C LYS A 322 -6.58 -20.94 -7.35
N VAL A 323 -7.57 -21.83 -7.38
CA VAL A 323 -8.68 -21.90 -6.44
C VAL A 323 -8.55 -23.20 -5.65
N TYR A 324 -8.16 -23.08 -4.39
CA TYR A 324 -8.10 -24.21 -3.47
C TYR A 324 -9.47 -24.39 -2.83
N ILE A 325 -9.89 -25.64 -2.69
CA ILE A 325 -11.12 -26.02 -2.02
C ILE A 325 -10.79 -26.46 -0.60
N ASN A 326 -11.58 -25.99 0.38
CA ASN A 326 -11.39 -26.33 1.78
C ASN A 326 -11.28 -27.87 1.96
N PRO A 327 -10.22 -28.37 2.62
CA PRO A 327 -9.92 -29.80 2.71
C PRO A 327 -10.97 -30.61 3.47
N TYR A 328 -11.78 -29.96 4.33
CA TYR A 328 -12.82 -30.61 5.12
C TYR A 328 -14.19 -30.68 4.42
N THR A 329 -14.26 -30.27 3.16
CA THR A 329 -15.51 -30.30 2.40
C THR A 329 -15.76 -31.69 1.78
N PRO A 330 -17.03 -32.12 1.69
CA PRO A 330 -17.39 -33.36 1.00
C PRO A 330 -17.10 -33.29 -0.51
N THR A 331 -16.83 -34.43 -1.15
CA THR A 331 -16.41 -34.52 -2.55
C THR A 331 -17.34 -33.82 -3.54
N TRP A 332 -18.66 -33.79 -3.29
CA TRP A 332 -19.61 -33.09 -4.16
C TRP A 332 -19.34 -31.59 -4.25
N PHE A 333 -18.70 -31.00 -3.23
CA PHE A 333 -18.39 -29.56 -3.22
C PHE A 333 -17.39 -29.19 -4.32
N HIS A 334 -16.49 -30.10 -4.69
CA HIS A 334 -15.59 -29.92 -5.83
C HIS A 334 -16.36 -29.65 -7.13
N GLN A 335 -17.44 -30.40 -7.38
CA GLN A 335 -18.28 -30.23 -8.57
C GLN A 335 -18.98 -28.87 -8.56
N VAL A 336 -19.41 -28.40 -7.38
CA VAL A 336 -20.02 -27.07 -7.23
C VAL A 336 -19.02 -25.96 -7.57
N ILE A 337 -17.81 -26.01 -7.01
CA ILE A 337 -16.77 -25.03 -7.31
C ILE A 337 -16.36 -25.09 -8.79
N SER A 338 -16.23 -26.30 -9.35
CA SER A 338 -15.88 -26.48 -10.77
C SER A 338 -16.92 -25.88 -11.71
N SER A 339 -18.21 -26.12 -11.45
CA SER A 339 -19.30 -25.52 -12.23
C SER A 339 -19.32 -23.99 -12.12
N ILE A 340 -19.10 -23.45 -10.92
CA ILE A 340 -19.05 -22.00 -10.69
C ILE A 340 -17.85 -21.37 -11.43
N CYS A 341 -16.65 -21.92 -11.28
CA CYS A 341 -15.45 -21.43 -11.94
C CYS A 341 -15.60 -21.45 -13.47
N SER A 342 -16.08 -22.57 -14.02
CA SER A 342 -16.33 -22.71 -15.47
C SER A 342 -17.31 -21.65 -15.98
N LYS A 343 -18.41 -21.39 -15.25
CA LYS A 343 -19.39 -20.34 -15.60
C LYS A 343 -18.76 -18.95 -15.71
N TYR A 344 -17.76 -18.65 -14.88
CA TYR A 344 -17.08 -17.35 -14.85
C TYR A 344 -15.78 -17.31 -15.65
N GLY A 345 -15.46 -18.37 -16.41
CA GLY A 345 -14.31 -18.42 -17.31
C GLY A 345 -12.99 -18.80 -16.64
N LEU A 346 -13.02 -19.34 -15.42
CA LEU A 346 -11.84 -19.92 -14.77
C LEU A 346 -11.75 -21.40 -15.14
N GLY A 347 -10.64 -21.81 -15.74
CA GLY A 347 -10.39 -23.17 -16.17
C GLY A 347 -10.29 -24.17 -15.01
N GLU A 348 -10.65 -25.42 -15.28
CA GLU A 348 -10.67 -26.50 -14.29
C GLU A 348 -9.26 -26.84 -13.78
N GLU A 349 -8.23 -26.60 -14.59
CA GLU A 349 -6.81 -26.77 -14.22
C GLU A 349 -6.35 -25.85 -13.08
N ARG A 350 -7.09 -24.78 -12.80
CA ARG A 350 -6.82 -23.87 -11.68
C ARG A 350 -7.40 -24.37 -10.36
N ILE A 351 -8.28 -25.37 -10.38
CA ILE A 351 -9.03 -25.83 -9.21
C ILE A 351 -8.27 -26.97 -8.55
N ILE A 352 -8.06 -26.84 -7.23
CA ILE A 352 -7.26 -27.78 -6.45
C ILE A 352 -8.01 -28.18 -5.20
N GLN A 353 -8.17 -29.47 -4.96
CA GLN A 353 -8.56 -29.95 -3.64
C GLN A 353 -7.36 -29.77 -2.70
N SER A 354 -7.52 -28.98 -1.64
CA SER A 354 -6.45 -28.80 -0.64
C SER A 354 -6.06 -30.15 -0.03
N SER A 355 -4.76 -30.39 0.12
CA SER A 355 -4.22 -31.61 0.74
C SER A 355 -4.00 -31.45 2.25
N LEU A 356 -4.37 -30.31 2.82
CA LEU A 356 -4.04 -29.92 4.19
C LEU A 356 -5.10 -30.51 5.15
N MET A 357 -4.98 -31.80 5.45
CA MET A 357 -5.85 -32.50 6.41
C MET A 357 -5.41 -32.34 7.86
#